data_AF-A0A821KWR0-F1
#
_entry.id   AF-A0A821KWR0-F1
#
_cell.length_a   1.000
_cell.length_b   1.000
_cell.length_c   1.000
_cell.angle_alpha   90.00
_cell.angle_beta   90.00
_cell.angle_gamma   90.00
#
_symmetry.space_group_name_H-M   'P 1'
#
loop_
_entity.id
_entity.type
_entity.pdbx_description
1 polymer ?
#
loop_
_entity_poly.entity_id
_entity_poly.type
_entity_poly.pdbx_seq_one_letter_code
_entity_poly.pdbx_strand_id
1 'polypeptide(L)'
;MSKVYFFNLKKSAAEAHRLLVEAYVLPHPLYSPDIAPSDYHLFRSMAHALSAQRFTSYENTENWVNSWIASKDKEFFRRAIRMLPKRWEKVVASDGKYFK
;
A
#
# COMPACT_ATOMS: atom_id res chain seq x y z
N MET A 1 -3.30 30.17 24.99
CA MET A 1 -4.31 29.47 24.16
C MET A 1 -3.65 28.63 23.05
N SER A 2 -2.88 27.57 23.35
CA SER A 2 -1.95 27.02 22.31
C SER A 2 -1.85 25.49 22.18
N LYS A 3 -1.95 24.68 23.23
CA LYS A 3 -1.74 23.21 23.09
C LYS A 3 -3.03 22.41 22.82
N VAL A 4 -4.13 22.79 23.46
CA VAL A 4 -5.43 22.10 23.34
C VAL A 4 -6.01 22.24 21.92
N TYR A 5 -5.94 23.44 21.33
CA TYR A 5 -6.39 23.69 19.97
C TYR A 5 -5.58 22.91 18.92
N PHE A 6 -4.26 22.84 19.10
CA PHE A 6 -3.39 22.10 18.19
C PHE A 6 -3.62 20.59 18.24
N PHE A 7 -3.86 20.05 19.45
CA PHE A 7 -4.21 18.63 19.62
C PHE A 7 -5.58 18.31 18.99
N ASN A 8 -6.58 19.16 19.22
CA ASN A 8 -7.91 19.00 18.61
C ASN A 8 -7.88 19.13 17.08
N LEU A 9 -7.05 20.03 16.52
CA LEU A 9 -6.86 20.18 15.08
C LEU A 9 -6.22 18.94 14.46
N LYS A 10 -5.21 18.35 15.12
CA LYS A 10 -4.57 17.09 14.66
C LYS A 10 -5.51 15.89 14.74
N LYS A 11 -6.32 15.80 15.80
CA LYS A 11 -7.33 14.74 15.94
C LYS A 11 -8.42 14.86 14.87
N SER A 12 -8.92 16.07 14.62
CA SER A 12 -9.87 16.37 13.55
C SER A 12 -9.31 16.07 12.16
N ALA A 13 -8.03 16.37 11.90
CA ALA A 13 -7.39 16.02 10.63
C ALA A 13 -7.23 14.51 10.44
N ALA A 14 -6.91 13.76 11.50
CA ALA A 14 -6.82 12.31 11.44
C ALA A 14 -8.20 11.64 11.24
N GLU A 15 -9.24 12.16 11.90
CA GLU A 15 -10.62 11.70 11.72
C GLU A 15 -11.16 12.07 10.33
N ALA A 16 -10.89 13.27 9.84
CA ALA A 16 -11.23 13.68 8.47
C ALA A 16 -10.46 12.85 7.42
N HIS A 17 -9.19 12.54 7.65
CA HIS A 17 -8.42 11.65 6.79
C HIS A 17 -9.01 10.23 6.79
N ARG A 18 -9.38 9.70 7.96
CA ARG A 18 -10.05 8.40 8.09
C ARG A 18 -11.39 8.38 7.34
N LEU A 19 -12.20 9.42 7.50
CA LEU A 19 -13.49 9.56 6.81
C LEU A 19 -13.33 9.75 5.29
N LEU A 20 -12.32 10.49 4.82
CA LEU A 20 -12.04 10.63 3.39
C LEU A 20 -11.52 9.32 2.76
N VAL A 21 -10.79 8.52 3.53
CA VAL A 21 -10.37 7.16 3.12
C VAL A 21 -11.55 6.20 3.11
N GLU A 22 -12.48 6.28 4.06
CA GLU A 22 -13.69 5.45 4.11
C GLU A 22 -14.77 5.87 3.09
N ALA A 23 -14.85 7.16 2.71
CA ALA A 23 -15.89 7.70 1.83
C ALA A 23 -15.65 7.51 0.33
N TYR A 24 -14.43 7.16 -0.11
CA TYR A 24 -14.09 6.99 -1.53
C TYR A 24 -13.47 5.62 -1.80
N VAL A 25 -14.31 4.59 -1.89
CA VAL A 25 -13.89 3.28 -2.42
C VAL A 25 -13.65 3.41 -3.92
N LEU A 26 -12.40 3.27 -4.35
CA LEU A 26 -12.06 3.24 -5.77
C LEU A 26 -12.64 1.97 -6.42
N PRO A 27 -13.28 2.06 -7.60
CA PRO A 27 -13.74 0.88 -8.31
C PRO A 27 -12.54 -0.02 -8.63
N HIS A 28 -12.64 -1.29 -8.27
CA HIS A 28 -11.61 -2.28 -8.51
C HIS A 28 -12.18 -3.48 -9.27
N PRO A 29 -11.78 -3.70 -10.55
CA PRO A 29 -12.22 -4.85 -11.31
C PRO A 29 -11.78 -6.17 -10.69
N LEU A 30 -12.59 -7.21 -10.85
CA LEU A 30 -12.26 -8.56 -10.42
C LEU A 30 -10.96 -9.05 -11.08
N TYR A 31 -10.21 -9.88 -10.36
CA TYR A 31 -8.98 -10.51 -10.85
C TYR A 31 -7.92 -9.53 -11.38
N SER A 32 -7.80 -8.34 -10.82
CA SER A 32 -6.87 -7.31 -11.31
C SER A 32 -5.72 -6.98 -10.34
N PRO A 33 -4.88 -7.97 -9.95
CA PRO A 33 -3.76 -7.75 -9.04
C PRO A 33 -2.66 -6.86 -9.67
N ASP A 34 -2.62 -6.76 -10.99
CA ASP A 34 -1.74 -5.89 -11.76
C ASP A 34 -2.04 -4.39 -11.60
N ILE A 35 -3.19 -4.02 -11.05
CA ILE A 35 -3.51 -2.64 -10.68
C ILE A 35 -3.69 -2.42 -9.18
N ALA A 36 -3.51 -3.46 -8.35
CA ALA A 36 -3.50 -3.35 -6.89
C ALA A 36 -2.08 -3.06 -6.37
N PRO A 37 -1.79 -1.88 -5.78
CA PRO A 37 -0.44 -1.54 -5.32
C PRO A 37 0.14 -2.49 -4.28
N SER A 38 -0.72 -3.10 -3.46
CA SER A 38 -0.36 -4.18 -2.54
C SER A 38 0.26 -5.36 -3.30
N ASP A 39 -0.40 -5.85 -4.34
CA ASP A 39 0.00 -7.06 -5.05
C ASP A 39 1.20 -6.81 -5.96
N TYR A 40 1.12 -5.83 -6.86
CA TYR A 40 2.17 -5.66 -7.87
C TYR A 40 3.47 -5.04 -7.33
N HIS A 41 3.45 -4.42 -6.15
CA HIS A 41 4.62 -3.73 -5.57
C HIS A 41 5.00 -4.26 -4.19
N LEU A 42 4.13 -4.14 -3.19
CA LEU A 42 4.45 -4.46 -1.79
C LEU A 42 4.72 -5.96 -1.61
N PHE A 43 3.73 -6.79 -1.89
CA PHE A 43 3.83 -8.24 -1.74
C PHE A 43 4.79 -8.84 -2.75
N ARG A 44 4.85 -8.31 -3.98
CA ARG A 44 5.89 -8.72 -4.94
C ARG A 44 7.30 -8.54 -4.38
N SER A 45 7.60 -7.38 -3.81
CA SER A 45 8.91 -7.10 -3.19
C SER A 45 9.14 -7.97 -1.95
N MET A 46 8.11 -8.15 -1.12
CA MET A 46 8.18 -8.98 0.09
C MET A 46 8.42 -10.45 -0.25
N ALA A 47 7.74 -11.00 -1.25
CA ALA A 47 7.91 -12.38 -1.70
C ALA A 47 9.36 -12.68 -2.11
N HIS A 48 10.03 -11.73 -2.79
CA HIS A 48 11.45 -11.85 -3.10
C HIS A 48 12.31 -11.92 -1.82
N ALA A 49 12.04 -11.07 -0.83
CA ALA A 49 12.78 -11.09 0.44
C ALA A 49 12.49 -12.33 1.30
N LEU A 50 11.27 -12.87 1.20
CA LEU A 50 10.84 -14.08 1.90
C LEU A 50 11.43 -15.37 1.32
N SER A 51 11.83 -15.37 0.05
CA SER A 51 12.32 -16.58 -0.64
C SER A 51 13.48 -17.29 0.05
N ALA A 52 14.25 -16.58 0.88
CA ALA A 52 15.38 -17.12 1.63
C ALA A 52 15.11 -17.32 3.14
N GLN A 53 13.89 -17.05 3.62
CA GLN A 53 13.56 -17.05 5.04
C GLN A 53 12.84 -18.34 5.46
N ARG A 54 13.15 -18.84 6.66
CA ARG A 54 12.38 -19.90 7.33
C ARG A 54 12.08 -19.44 8.74
N PHE A 55 10.79 -19.42 9.09
CA PHE A 55 10.34 -19.06 10.43
C PHE A 55 9.94 -20.31 11.20
N THR A 56 10.26 -20.33 12.49
CA THR A 56 9.93 -21.43 13.42
C THR A 56 8.77 -21.08 14.35
N SER A 57 8.30 -19.83 14.34
CA SER A 57 7.18 -19.36 15.15
C SER A 57 6.43 -18.22 14.45
N TYR A 58 5.19 -18.02 14.90
CA TYR A 58 4.37 -16.87 14.48
C TYR A 58 5.05 -15.54 14.86
N GLU A 59 5.56 -15.44 16.09
CA GLU A 59 6.25 -14.23 16.59
C GLU A 59 7.46 -13.85 15.74
N ASN A 60 8.25 -14.84 15.30
CA ASN A 60 9.38 -14.60 14.39
C ASN A 60 8.91 -14.05 13.03
N THR A 61 7.77 -14.55 12.55
CA THR A 61 7.17 -14.11 11.27
C THR A 61 6.66 -12.67 11.39
N GLU A 62 5.91 -12.36 12.45
CA GLU A 62 5.38 -11.03 12.72
C GLU A 62 6.50 -9.99 12.88
N ASN A 63 7.52 -10.30 13.70
CA ASN A 63 8.67 -9.43 13.90
C ASN A 63 9.44 -9.17 12.59
N TRP A 64 9.60 -10.19 11.75
CA TRP A 64 10.23 -10.02 10.44
C TRP A 64 9.41 -9.12 9.52
N VAL A 65 8.08 -9.32 9.43
CA VAL A 65 7.20 -8.49 8.60
C VAL A 65 7.24 -7.03 9.05
N ASN A 66 7.13 -6.78 10.36
CA ASN A 66 7.19 -5.44 10.94
C ASN A 66 8.54 -4.76 10.63
N SER A 67 9.64 -5.49 10.82
CA SER A 67 10.99 -4.98 10.52
C SER A 67 11.18 -4.70 9.03
N TRP A 68 10.68 -5.59 8.16
CA TRP A 68 10.79 -5.44 6.72
C TRP A 68 10.00 -4.22 6.22
N ILE A 69 8.78 -4.01 6.71
CA ILE A 69 7.97 -2.83 6.38
C ILE A 69 8.66 -1.56 6.89
N ALA A 70 9.15 -1.56 8.13
CA ALA A 70 9.88 -0.42 8.72
C ALA A 70 11.19 -0.10 7.99
N SER A 71 11.81 -1.08 7.33
CA SER A 71 13.01 -0.88 6.52
C SER A 71 12.78 -0.13 5.20
N LYS A 72 11.52 -0.01 4.75
CA LYS A 72 11.20 0.68 3.49
C LYS A 72 11.07 2.18 3.71
N ASP A 73 11.72 2.94 2.83
CA ASP A 73 11.57 4.38 2.81
C ASP A 73 10.18 4.81 2.29
N LYS A 74 9.86 6.09 2.46
CA LYS A 74 8.59 6.66 1.99
C LYS A 74 8.47 6.67 0.47
N GLU A 75 9.59 6.76 -0.27
CA GLU A 75 9.59 6.74 -1.73
C GLU A 75 9.21 5.38 -2.30
N PHE A 76 9.51 4.28 -1.61
CA PHE A 76 9.04 2.93 -1.95
C PHE A 76 7.51 2.91 -2.07
N PHE A 77 6.81 3.36 -1.03
CA PHE A 77 5.34 3.41 -1.04
C PHE A 77 4.78 4.43 -2.04
N ARG A 78 5.40 5.62 -2.12
CA ARG A 78 4.98 6.66 -3.08
C ARG A 78 5.13 6.19 -4.52
N ARG A 79 6.20 5.45 -4.83
CA ARG A 79 6.44 4.89 -6.16
C ARG A 79 5.33 3.92 -6.54
N ALA A 80 4.86 3.07 -5.62
CA ALA A 80 3.72 2.20 -5.89
C ALA A 80 2.53 3.01 -6.41
N ILE A 81 2.08 4.02 -5.65
CA ILE A 81 0.93 4.85 -6.04
C ILE A 81 1.19 5.62 -7.34
N ARG A 82 2.38 6.20 -7.53
CA ARG A 82 2.75 6.94 -8.75
C ARG A 82 2.78 6.07 -10.01
N MET A 83 2.90 4.76 -9.89
CA MET A 83 2.89 3.83 -11.02
C MET A 83 1.47 3.47 -11.48
N LEU A 84 0.42 3.78 -10.70
CA LEU A 84 -0.97 3.47 -11.05
C LEU A 84 -1.41 4.06 -12.41
N PRO A 85 -1.19 5.35 -12.72
CA PRO A 85 -1.64 5.92 -13.99
C PRO A 85 -1.06 5.17 -15.20
N LYS A 86 0.24 4.89 -15.17
CA LYS A 86 0.92 4.13 -16.23
C LYS A 86 0.39 2.69 -16.36
N ARG A 87 -0.03 2.07 -15.25
CA ARG A 87 -0.64 0.74 -15.27
C ARG A 87 -2.05 0.80 -15.85
N TRP A 88 -2.84 1.80 -15.48
CA TRP A 88 -4.17 2.03 -16.07
C TRP A 88 -4.09 2.28 -17.58
N GLU A 89 -3.12 3.08 -18.04
CA GLU A 89 -2.86 3.25 -19.48
C GLU A 89 -2.60 1.92 -20.18
N LYS A 90 -1.83 1.02 -19.56
CA LYS A 90 -1.60 -0.32 -20.12
C LYS A 90 -2.86 -1.18 -20.14
N VAL A 91 -3.71 -1.12 -19.11
CA VAL A 91 -5.01 -1.81 -19.10
C VAL A 91 -5.85 -1.36 -20.30
N VAL A 92 -5.99 -0.04 -20.49
CA VAL A 92 -6.77 0.51 -21.60
C VAL A 92 -6.16 0.12 -22.95
N ALA A 93 -4.84 0.24 -23.11
CA ALA A 93 -4.14 -0.13 -24.35
C ALA A 93 -4.21 -1.64 -24.67
N SER A 94 -4.54 -2.47 -23.67
CA SER A 94 -4.68 -3.92 -23.80
C SER A 94 -6.13 -4.38 -23.90
N ASP A 95 -7.09 -3.47 -24.04
CA ASP A 95 -8.53 -3.74 -24.02
C ASP A 95 -8.96 -4.55 -22.78
N GLY A 96 -8.38 -4.21 -21.61
CA GLY A 96 -8.67 -4.88 -20.34
C GLY A 96 -7.98 -6.22 -20.11
N LYS A 97 -7.09 -6.65 -21.01
CA LYS A 97 -6.28 -7.87 -20.82
C LYS A 97 -5.11 -7.62 -19.85
N TYR A 98 -4.51 -8.69 -19.35
CA TYR A 98 -3.28 -8.58 -18.57
C TYR A 98 -2.12 -8.05 -19.42
N PHE A 99 -1.22 -7.31 -18.77
CA PHE A 99 -0.04 -6.72 -19.39
C PHE A 99 1.24 -7.05 -18.61
N LYS A 100 2.38 -6.91 -19.28
CA LYS A 100 3.72 -7.06 -18.69
C LYS A 100 4.30 -5.71 -18.24
#